data_AF-Q9V3V9-F1
#
_entry.id   AF-Q9V3V9-F1
#
_cell.length_a   1.000
_cell.length_b   1.000
_cell.length_c   1.000
_cell.angle_alpha   90.00
_cell.angle_beta   90.00
_cell.angle_gamma   90.00
#
_symmetry.space_group_name_H-M   'P 1'
#
loop_
_entity.id
_entity.type
_entity.pdbx_description
1 polymer ?
#
loop_
_entity_poly.entity_id
_entity_poly.type
_entity_poly.pdbx_seq_one_letter_code
_entity_poly.pdbx_strand_id
1 'polypeptide(L)'
;MSKRKAEDTQSDKMATAEKVAQNDYTIGLVDPVKDYQKLIETRVQVDEIVDDDVTKENFDRTAAAARDVIWRLLFDEAGTSQSNTEKASQLLEEYRGDACFYDPTPYNEWIVKLRDEVLKKELLDFWRDVLVKKQLGPCWSRDSDLFDSDDTPPLEFYAHAGCTAPFAASLKVRAALEEQASLDQDGPATPTTPGELSADDAAALSGEFEATLTKENPLEEYRTLMKRFVLTKIIVPDSVHQASVKKIAAAAREIIWKLLFDGTPSAEDQNKAAELLQEYKGDAGFYGPDDYNSWIFNLRDEVLTKELLDFWRDKMVKMELGPSCARDSDYYDNEDPLPFEFYEKAGCKAPFEGPVNDD
;
A
#
# COMPACT_ATOMS: atom_id res chain seq x y z
N MET A 1 49.42 57.61 38.64
CA MET A 1 48.01 57.95 38.44
C MET A 1 47.55 57.35 37.11
N SER A 2 46.36 56.71 37.11
CA SER A 2 45.49 56.28 36.00
C SER A 2 46.10 55.48 34.83
N LYS A 3 45.84 54.17 34.75
CA LYS A 3 44.70 53.48 34.06
C LYS A 3 44.88 53.53 32.52
N ARG A 4 44.91 52.41 31.76
CA ARG A 4 44.05 51.22 31.79
C ARG A 4 44.76 49.97 31.23
N LYS A 5 44.54 48.83 31.90
CA LYS A 5 44.57 47.47 31.35
C LYS A 5 43.38 47.28 30.39
N ALA A 6 43.58 46.52 29.31
CA ALA A 6 42.53 45.74 28.67
C ALA A 6 43.00 44.29 28.65
N GLU A 7 42.36 43.48 29.49
CA GLU A 7 42.33 42.02 29.43
C GLU A 7 41.26 41.66 28.40
N ASP A 8 41.61 40.88 27.37
CA ASP A 8 40.63 40.06 26.64
C ASP A 8 40.94 38.61 26.97
N THR A 9 40.09 38.08 27.85
CA THR A 9 40.08 36.70 28.29
C THR A 9 38.70 36.15 27.95
N GLN A 10 38.55 35.50 26.81
CA GLN A 10 37.40 34.64 26.53
C GLN A 10 37.75 33.62 25.45
N SER A 11 38.51 32.60 25.83
CA SER A 11 38.50 31.32 25.12
C SER A 11 37.21 30.61 25.54
N ASP A 12 36.19 30.72 24.71
CA ASP A 12 34.91 30.06 24.95
C ASP A 12 35.09 28.56 25.06
N LYS A 13 34.45 28.04 26.11
CA LYS A 13 34.29 26.63 26.42
C LYS A 13 33.47 25.98 25.31
N MET A 14 34.12 25.35 24.33
CA MET A 14 33.46 24.34 23.53
C MET A 14 33.24 23.10 24.39
N ALA A 15 31.96 22.78 24.59
CA ALA A 15 31.52 21.54 25.18
C ALA A 15 32.18 20.36 24.46
N THR A 16 32.74 19.46 25.25
CA THR A 16 33.21 18.16 24.80
C THR A 16 31.99 17.33 24.42
N ALA A 17 31.49 17.51 23.20
CA ALA A 17 30.66 16.52 22.56
C ALA A 17 31.48 15.22 22.49
N GLU A 18 30.92 14.14 23.00
CA GLU A 18 31.48 12.80 22.86
C GLU A 18 31.89 12.59 21.40
N LYS A 19 33.14 12.18 21.18
CA LYS A 19 33.62 11.70 19.88
C LYS A 19 32.88 10.39 19.56
N VAL A 20 31.64 10.49 19.12
CA VAL A 20 31.03 9.46 18.28
C VAL A 20 31.94 9.35 17.06
N ALA A 21 32.46 8.16 16.77
CA ALA A 21 33.33 7.96 15.63
C ALA A 21 32.61 8.44 14.36
N GLN A 22 32.99 9.62 13.85
CA GLN A 22 32.26 10.37 12.81
C GLN A 22 32.04 9.58 11.51
N ASN A 23 32.71 8.43 11.36
CA ASN A 23 32.66 7.60 10.15
C ASN A 23 32.05 6.20 10.36
N ASP A 24 31.53 5.88 11.55
CA ASP A 24 31.00 4.54 11.81
C ASP A 24 29.47 4.53 11.59
N TYR A 25 29.00 3.75 10.60
CA TYR A 25 27.58 3.54 10.26
C TYR A 25 27.18 2.13 10.69
N THR A 26 27.41 1.81 11.96
CA THR A 26 27.13 0.48 12.50
C THR A 26 25.63 0.30 12.73
N ILE A 27 25.05 -0.70 12.09
CA ILE A 27 23.71 -1.24 12.36
C ILE A 27 23.89 -2.65 12.91
N GLY A 28 23.50 -2.86 14.17
CA GLY A 28 23.61 -4.15 14.85
C GLY A 28 22.49 -5.12 14.46
N LEU A 29 22.67 -6.41 14.76
CA LEU A 29 21.64 -7.45 14.55
C LEU A 29 20.63 -7.55 15.73
N VAL A 30 20.88 -6.83 16.82
CA VAL A 30 20.04 -6.88 18.03
C VAL A 30 18.74 -6.12 17.81
N ASP A 31 18.84 -4.85 17.42
CA ASP A 31 17.71 -3.95 17.14
C ASP A 31 18.02 -3.10 15.89
N PRO A 32 17.99 -3.71 14.69
CA PRO A 32 18.51 -3.09 13.47
C PRO A 32 17.77 -1.81 13.07
N VAL A 33 16.45 -1.78 13.27
CA VAL A 33 15.59 -0.64 12.92
C VAL A 33 15.97 0.57 13.76
N LYS A 34 16.13 0.40 15.08
CA LYS A 34 16.50 1.48 15.98
C LYS A 34 17.88 2.05 15.68
N ASP A 35 18.85 1.18 15.36
CA ASP A 35 20.19 1.63 14.99
C ASP A 35 20.16 2.41 13.66
N TYR A 36 19.37 1.95 12.69
CA TYR A 36 19.15 2.63 11.41
C TYR A 36 18.48 4.00 11.58
N GLN A 37 17.34 4.07 12.28
CA GLN A 37 16.60 5.32 12.52
C GLN A 37 17.49 6.36 13.22
N LYS A 38 18.30 5.93 14.19
CA LYS A 38 19.25 6.82 14.85
C LYS A 38 20.29 7.40 13.88
N LEU A 39 20.75 6.63 12.89
CA LEU A 39 21.68 7.13 11.88
C LEU A 39 21.00 8.14 10.94
N ILE A 40 19.76 7.89 10.54
CA ILE A 40 18.96 8.82 9.74
C ILE A 40 18.73 10.13 10.49
N GLU A 41 18.21 10.06 11.72
CA GLU A 41 17.93 11.23 12.57
C GLU A 41 19.19 12.09 12.81
N THR A 42 20.33 11.45 13.09
CA THR A 42 21.53 12.19 13.52
C THR A 42 22.46 12.60 12.39
N ARG A 43 22.33 12.03 11.19
CA ARG A 43 23.27 12.29 10.07
C ARG A 43 22.61 12.72 8.77
N VAL A 44 21.33 12.44 8.57
CA VAL A 44 20.60 12.77 7.33
C VAL A 44 19.56 13.86 7.60
N GLN A 45 18.73 13.69 8.63
CA GLN A 45 17.70 14.65 9.04
C GLN A 45 18.24 15.72 10.00
N VAL A 46 19.30 16.42 9.58
CA VAL A 46 19.91 17.48 10.37
C VAL A 46 19.19 18.80 10.07
N ASP A 47 18.52 19.38 11.08
CA ASP A 47 17.82 20.68 10.97
C ASP A 47 18.77 21.89 10.77
N GLU A 48 20.08 21.68 10.83
CA GLU A 48 21.08 22.68 10.49
C GLU A 48 21.33 22.68 8.97
N ILE A 49 21.72 23.85 8.43
CA ILE A 49 22.07 23.96 7.01
C ILE A 49 23.37 23.18 6.76
N VAL A 50 23.22 21.96 6.24
CA VAL A 50 24.30 21.08 5.78
C VAL A 50 24.28 21.06 4.25
N ASP A 51 25.44 20.86 3.64
CA ASP A 51 25.57 20.68 2.19
C ASP A 51 24.82 19.42 1.73
N ASP A 52 24.02 19.53 0.67
CA ASP A 52 23.23 18.42 0.11
C ASP A 52 24.14 17.23 -0.26
N ASP A 53 25.37 17.48 -0.73
CA ASP A 53 26.33 16.42 -1.06
C ASP A 53 26.74 15.62 0.19
N VAL A 54 26.83 16.29 1.36
CA VAL A 54 27.14 15.64 2.64
C VAL A 54 25.95 14.83 3.13
N THR A 55 24.74 15.37 3.04
CA THR A 55 23.50 14.66 3.39
C THR A 55 23.32 13.42 2.51
N LYS A 56 23.56 13.55 1.20
CA LYS A 56 23.48 12.44 0.25
C LYS A 56 24.50 11.34 0.55
N GLU A 57 25.77 11.68 0.78
CA GLU A 57 26.80 10.71 1.16
C GLU A 57 26.48 10.04 2.52
N ASN A 58 25.93 10.80 3.47
CA ASN A 58 25.50 10.25 4.76
C ASN A 58 24.36 9.24 4.58
N PHE A 59 23.39 9.54 3.72
CA PHE A 59 22.32 8.61 3.39
C PHE A 59 22.86 7.37 2.69
N ASP A 60 23.69 7.51 1.65
CA ASP A 60 24.23 6.35 0.91
C ASP A 60 25.00 5.38 1.82
N ARG A 61 25.81 5.90 2.75
CA ARG A 61 26.52 5.03 3.71
C ARG A 61 25.59 4.35 4.71
N THR A 62 24.53 5.03 5.13
CA THR A 62 23.50 4.44 6.00
C THR A 62 22.72 3.36 5.26
N ALA A 63 22.31 3.64 4.02
CA ALA A 63 21.62 2.74 3.12
C ALA A 63 22.47 1.49 2.80
N ALA A 64 23.76 1.66 2.54
CA ALA A 64 24.69 0.54 2.32
C ALA A 64 24.78 -0.39 3.54
N ALA A 65 24.84 0.18 4.75
CA ALA A 65 24.84 -0.61 5.98
C ALA A 65 23.50 -1.34 6.20
N ALA A 66 22.37 -0.69 5.90
CA ALA A 66 21.05 -1.31 6.01
C ALA A 66 20.91 -2.51 5.06
N ARG A 67 21.31 -2.35 3.79
CA ARG A 67 21.32 -3.43 2.79
C ARG A 67 22.16 -4.62 3.21
N ASP A 68 23.34 -4.38 3.78
CA ASP A 68 24.22 -5.44 4.30
C ASP A 68 23.56 -6.21 5.46
N VAL A 69 22.95 -5.50 6.41
CA VAL A 69 22.27 -6.13 7.55
C VAL A 69 21.05 -6.93 7.12
N ILE A 70 20.22 -6.41 6.21
CA ILE A 70 19.07 -7.14 5.66
C ILE A 70 19.54 -8.43 4.98
N TRP A 71 20.61 -8.35 4.18
CA TRP A 71 21.17 -9.52 3.50
C TRP A 71 21.65 -10.57 4.50
N ARG A 72 22.37 -10.17 5.54
CA ARG A 72 22.86 -11.09 6.60
C ARG A 72 21.72 -11.71 7.39
N LEU A 73 20.71 -10.93 7.78
CA LEU A 73 19.55 -11.44 8.51
C LEU A 73 18.79 -12.52 7.73
N LEU A 74 18.71 -12.39 6.40
CA LEU A 74 17.99 -13.33 5.54
C LEU A 74 18.83 -14.54 5.11
N PHE A 75 20.15 -14.40 5.00
CA PHE A 75 20.97 -15.39 4.30
C PHE A 75 22.16 -15.94 5.07
N ASP A 76 22.56 -15.36 6.20
CA ASP A 76 23.63 -15.94 7.01
C ASP A 76 23.17 -17.25 7.65
N GLU A 77 24.05 -18.26 7.61
CA GLU A 77 23.79 -19.64 8.07
C GLU A 77 23.54 -19.75 9.59
N ALA A 78 23.56 -18.64 10.33
CA ALA A 78 23.21 -18.59 11.76
C ALA A 78 21.72 -18.86 12.04
N GLY A 79 20.93 -19.09 10.99
CA GLY A 79 19.54 -19.52 11.05
C GLY A 79 18.62 -18.42 10.56
N THR A 80 17.92 -18.69 9.46
CA THR A 80 16.68 -18.01 9.07
C THR A 80 15.61 -18.30 10.11
N SER A 81 15.83 -17.81 11.33
CA SER A 81 14.84 -17.82 12.38
C SER A 81 13.76 -16.81 12.03
N GLN A 82 12.52 -17.11 12.40
CA GLN A 82 11.37 -16.21 12.24
C GLN A 82 11.68 -14.80 12.79
N SER A 83 12.46 -14.71 13.87
CA SER A 83 12.92 -13.42 14.43
C SER A 83 13.84 -12.62 13.49
N ASN A 84 14.74 -13.27 12.76
CA ASN A 84 15.63 -12.58 11.82
C ASN A 84 14.87 -12.11 10.57
N THR A 85 13.95 -12.94 10.09
CA THR A 85 13.07 -12.58 8.96
C THR A 85 12.21 -11.37 9.29
N GLU A 86 11.64 -11.31 10.49
CA GLU A 86 10.86 -10.17 10.95
C GLU A 86 11.72 -8.89 11.05
N LYS A 87 12.91 -8.98 11.64
CA LYS A 87 13.86 -7.86 11.68
C LYS A 87 14.26 -7.36 10.30
N ALA A 88 14.47 -8.27 9.35
CA ALA A 88 14.78 -7.93 7.97
C ALA A 88 13.59 -7.24 7.29
N SER A 89 12.37 -7.72 7.52
CA SER A 89 11.14 -7.08 7.02
C SER A 89 11.02 -5.64 7.53
N GLN A 90 11.13 -5.43 8.84
CA GLN A 90 10.96 -4.11 9.45
C GLN A 90 12.06 -3.13 8.99
N LEU A 91 13.32 -3.57 8.94
CA LEU A 91 14.42 -2.72 8.47
C LEU A 91 14.27 -2.39 6.97
N LEU A 92 13.81 -3.34 6.15
CA LEU A 92 13.58 -3.12 4.73
C LEU A 92 12.45 -2.10 4.49
N GLU A 93 11.37 -2.19 5.25
CA GLU A 93 10.22 -1.28 5.17
C GLU A 93 10.63 0.16 5.52
N GLU A 94 11.35 0.35 6.62
CA GLU A 94 11.87 1.66 7.03
C GLU A 94 12.86 2.23 6.01
N TYR A 95 13.86 1.41 5.60
CA TYR A 95 14.86 1.83 4.62
C TYR A 95 14.23 2.21 3.27
N ARG A 96 13.24 1.43 2.81
CA ARG A 96 12.54 1.74 1.56
C ARG A 96 11.81 3.07 1.65
N GLY A 97 11.14 3.34 2.78
CA GLY A 97 10.44 4.61 3.01
C GLY A 97 11.37 5.81 2.83
N ASP A 98 12.56 5.76 3.42
CA ASP A 98 13.56 6.80 3.23
C ASP A 98 14.15 6.81 1.81
N ALA A 99 14.38 5.64 1.19
CA ALA A 99 14.93 5.54 -0.16
C ALA A 99 13.98 6.17 -1.21
N CYS A 100 12.66 6.09 -1.01
CA CYS A 100 11.68 6.79 -1.85
C CYS A 100 11.87 8.31 -1.86
N PHE A 101 12.47 8.89 -0.83
CA PHE A 101 12.70 10.34 -0.74
C PHE A 101 14.15 10.73 -1.10
N TYR A 102 15.14 10.00 -0.56
CA TYR A 102 16.54 10.41 -0.67
C TYR A 102 17.26 9.83 -1.89
N ASP A 103 17.14 8.53 -2.15
CA ASP A 103 17.84 7.88 -3.28
C ASP A 103 17.22 6.52 -3.66
N PRO A 104 16.20 6.50 -4.53
CA PRO A 104 15.51 5.27 -4.91
C PRO A 104 16.30 4.41 -5.91
N THR A 105 17.28 4.99 -6.61
CA THR A 105 17.99 4.26 -7.68
C THR A 105 18.83 3.09 -7.14
N PRO A 106 19.69 3.26 -6.11
CA PRO A 106 20.41 2.16 -5.50
C PRO A 106 19.49 1.10 -4.88
N TYR A 107 18.35 1.52 -4.32
CA TYR A 107 17.34 0.61 -3.80
C TYR A 107 16.76 -0.26 -4.92
N ASN A 108 16.29 0.37 -6.00
CA ASN A 108 15.66 -0.29 -7.14
C ASN A 108 16.57 -1.32 -7.81
N GLU A 109 17.89 -1.04 -7.89
CA GLU A 109 18.86 -2.01 -8.41
C GLU A 109 19.13 -3.16 -7.43
N TRP A 110 19.25 -2.86 -6.13
CA TRP A 110 19.57 -3.86 -5.12
C TRP A 110 18.40 -4.81 -4.82
N ILE A 111 17.17 -4.29 -4.78
CA ILE A 111 15.99 -5.09 -4.43
C ILE A 111 15.72 -6.22 -5.44
N VAL A 112 16.14 -6.05 -6.69
CA VAL A 112 16.14 -7.11 -7.72
C VAL A 112 17.08 -8.26 -7.33
N LYS A 113 18.29 -7.95 -6.86
CA LYS A 113 19.24 -8.96 -6.38
C LYS A 113 18.73 -9.66 -5.12
N LEU A 114 18.09 -8.91 -4.22
CA LEU A 114 17.46 -9.49 -3.03
C LEU A 114 16.37 -10.47 -3.41
N ARG A 115 15.44 -10.09 -4.30
CA ARG A 115 14.41 -10.98 -4.85
C ARG A 115 15.02 -12.24 -5.42
N ASP A 116 16.01 -12.11 -6.30
CA ASP A 116 16.59 -13.26 -7.00
C ASP A 116 17.21 -14.26 -6.02
N GLU A 117 17.88 -13.77 -4.96
CA GLU A 117 18.44 -14.65 -3.91
C GLU A 117 17.35 -15.23 -3.00
N VAL A 118 16.30 -14.47 -2.65
CA VAL A 118 15.11 -14.94 -1.91
C VAL A 118 14.45 -16.11 -2.65
N LEU A 119 14.21 -15.95 -3.95
CA LEU A 119 13.58 -16.99 -4.79
C LEU A 119 14.50 -18.20 -4.97
N LYS A 120 15.80 -17.97 -5.17
CA LYS A 120 16.81 -19.03 -5.30
C LYS A 120 16.96 -19.87 -4.03
N LYS A 121 16.81 -19.27 -2.85
CA LYS A 121 16.80 -19.96 -1.56
C LYS A 121 15.42 -20.46 -1.14
N GLU A 122 14.42 -20.34 -2.02
CA GLU A 122 13.04 -20.78 -1.79
C GLU A 122 12.42 -20.17 -0.52
N LEU A 123 12.79 -18.93 -0.17
CA LEU A 123 12.18 -18.16 0.93
C LEU A 123 10.83 -17.58 0.48
N LEU A 124 9.91 -18.46 0.07
CA LEU A 124 8.67 -18.08 -0.62
C LEU A 124 7.67 -17.33 0.28
N ASP A 125 7.68 -17.59 1.59
CA ASP A 125 6.83 -16.86 2.53
C ASP A 125 7.30 -15.42 2.67
N PHE A 126 8.61 -15.18 2.76
CA PHE A 126 9.16 -13.82 2.72
C PHE A 126 8.87 -13.12 1.39
N TRP A 127 8.93 -13.85 0.27
CA TRP A 127 8.54 -13.28 -1.02
C TRP A 127 7.07 -12.84 -1.04
N ARG A 128 6.14 -13.72 -0.64
CA ARG A 128 4.70 -13.44 -0.69
C ARG A 128 4.26 -12.42 0.35
N ASP A 129 4.62 -12.63 1.60
CA ASP A 129 4.01 -11.96 2.75
C ASP A 129 4.73 -10.66 3.11
N VAL A 130 6.01 -10.53 2.70
CA VAL A 130 6.80 -9.33 2.92
C VAL A 130 7.00 -8.56 1.61
N LEU A 131 7.74 -9.10 0.65
CA LEU A 131 8.11 -8.34 -0.54
C LEU A 131 6.89 -8.00 -1.42
N VAL A 132 6.02 -8.96 -1.70
CA VAL A 132 4.83 -8.77 -2.54
C VAL A 132 3.73 -8.04 -1.78
N LYS A 133 3.25 -8.59 -0.66
CA LYS A 133 2.10 -8.05 0.10
C LYS A 133 2.35 -6.63 0.59
N LYS A 134 3.51 -6.35 1.20
CA LYS A 134 3.88 -4.99 1.65
C LYS A 134 4.44 -4.10 0.54
N GLN A 135 4.52 -4.61 -0.70
CA GLN A 135 4.92 -3.84 -1.88
C GLN A 135 6.32 -3.23 -1.75
N LEU A 136 7.25 -3.98 -1.14
CA LEU A 136 8.62 -3.55 -0.89
C LEU A 136 9.54 -3.73 -2.11
N GLY A 137 8.99 -3.82 -3.32
CA GLY A 137 9.73 -3.79 -4.57
C GLY A 137 10.20 -2.38 -4.95
N PRO A 138 10.60 -2.15 -6.21
CA PRO A 138 11.11 -0.86 -6.66
C PRO A 138 10.19 0.32 -6.30
N CYS A 139 10.79 1.43 -5.90
CA CYS A 139 10.16 2.74 -5.75
C CYS A 139 9.70 3.24 -7.12
N TRP A 140 8.53 3.87 -7.17
CA TRP A 140 7.92 4.43 -8.39
C TRP A 140 6.87 5.48 -8.01
N SER A 141 6.13 6.01 -8.99
CA SER A 141 5.24 7.17 -8.80
C SER A 141 4.08 6.98 -7.83
N ARG A 142 3.89 5.77 -7.30
CA ARG A 142 2.92 5.53 -6.22
C ARG A 142 3.45 5.86 -4.83
N ASP A 143 4.77 5.85 -4.64
CA ASP A 143 5.40 6.01 -3.32
C ASP A 143 6.57 6.99 -3.29
N SER A 144 6.97 7.54 -4.44
CA SER A 144 8.11 8.45 -4.56
C SER A 144 7.78 9.59 -5.51
N ASP A 145 8.08 10.83 -5.11
CA ASP A 145 7.86 12.05 -5.90
C ASP A 145 8.90 12.26 -7.02
N LEU A 146 10.00 11.50 -6.97
CA LEU A 146 11.01 11.39 -8.04
C LEU A 146 10.50 10.72 -9.32
N PHE A 147 9.29 10.16 -9.32
CA PHE A 147 8.68 9.49 -10.47
C PHE A 147 7.29 10.05 -10.74
N ASP A 148 6.84 9.94 -11.98
CA ASP A 148 5.50 10.36 -12.39
C ASP A 148 4.72 9.24 -13.11
N SER A 149 3.57 9.60 -13.67
CA SER A 149 2.69 8.64 -14.34
C SER A 149 3.22 8.10 -15.65
N ASP A 150 4.19 8.77 -16.26
CA ASP A 150 4.77 8.39 -17.54
C ASP A 150 5.89 7.35 -17.34
N ASP A 151 6.40 7.22 -16.12
CA ASP A 151 7.34 6.17 -15.73
C ASP A 151 6.71 4.77 -15.73
N THR A 152 7.48 3.78 -16.19
CA THR A 152 7.00 2.40 -16.27
C THR A 152 6.85 1.80 -14.86
N PRO A 153 5.65 1.36 -14.47
CA PRO A 153 5.43 0.74 -13.17
C PRO A 153 6.17 -0.61 -13.05
N PRO A 154 6.66 -0.99 -11.85
CA PRO A 154 7.50 -2.18 -11.68
C PRO A 154 6.68 -3.49 -11.59
N LEU A 155 5.77 -3.72 -12.55
CA LEU A 155 4.89 -4.90 -12.59
C LEU A 155 5.67 -6.22 -12.67
N GLU A 156 6.71 -6.25 -13.51
CA GLU A 156 7.51 -7.43 -13.81
C GLU A 156 8.32 -7.89 -12.58
N PHE A 157 8.62 -6.97 -11.66
CA PHE A 157 9.33 -7.32 -10.43
C PHE A 157 8.57 -8.39 -9.65
N TYR A 158 7.27 -8.21 -9.48
CA TYR A 158 6.40 -9.06 -8.66
C TYR A 158 5.89 -10.33 -9.38
N ALA A 159 6.13 -10.46 -10.68
CA ALA A 159 5.62 -11.56 -11.51
C ALA A 159 6.45 -12.86 -11.38
N HIS A 160 6.71 -13.30 -10.15
CA HIS A 160 7.52 -14.49 -9.84
C HIS A 160 6.83 -15.39 -8.82
N ALA A 161 7.11 -16.70 -8.89
CA ALA A 161 6.58 -17.72 -7.97
C ALA A 161 5.03 -17.73 -7.85
N GLY A 162 4.32 -17.42 -8.94
CA GLY A 162 2.85 -17.37 -8.98
C GLY A 162 2.24 -16.09 -8.39
N CYS A 163 3.06 -15.13 -7.96
CA CYS A 163 2.61 -13.83 -7.50
C CYS A 163 2.40 -12.86 -8.66
N THR A 164 1.64 -11.80 -8.37
CA THR A 164 1.49 -10.62 -9.20
C THR A 164 1.60 -9.39 -8.31
N ALA A 165 1.96 -8.24 -8.88
CA ALA A 165 1.95 -6.99 -8.13
C ALA A 165 0.55 -6.72 -7.55
N PRO A 166 0.41 -6.36 -6.26
CA PRO A 166 -0.90 -6.05 -5.67
C PRO A 166 -1.65 -4.92 -6.41
N PHE A 167 -0.90 -4.02 -7.03
CA PHE A 167 -1.41 -2.89 -7.82
C PHE A 167 -1.61 -3.21 -9.31
N ALA A 168 -1.46 -4.46 -9.74
CA ALA A 168 -1.63 -4.82 -11.15
C ALA A 168 -3.07 -4.60 -11.63
N ALA A 169 -4.06 -4.82 -10.76
CA ALA A 169 -5.46 -4.55 -11.07
C ALA A 169 -5.68 -3.05 -11.31
N SER A 170 -5.24 -2.19 -10.39
CA SER A 170 -5.44 -0.75 -10.50
C SER A 170 -4.73 -0.12 -11.70
N LEU A 171 -3.57 -0.65 -12.12
CA LEU A 171 -2.90 -0.20 -13.34
C LEU A 171 -3.66 -0.55 -14.63
N LYS A 172 -4.23 -1.75 -14.73
CA LYS A 172 -5.09 -2.11 -15.88
C LYS A 172 -6.30 -1.20 -15.97
N VAL A 173 -6.86 -0.83 -14.82
CA VAL A 173 -7.95 0.14 -14.73
C VAL A 173 -7.49 1.50 -15.23
N ARG A 174 -6.34 1.98 -14.75
CA ARG A 174 -5.81 3.29 -15.14
C ARG A 174 -5.52 3.37 -16.64
N ALA A 175 -4.92 2.34 -17.22
CA ALA A 175 -4.64 2.26 -18.66
C ALA A 175 -5.93 2.27 -19.50
N ALA A 176 -6.94 1.47 -19.11
CA ALA A 176 -8.24 1.48 -19.78
C ALA A 176 -8.91 2.86 -19.69
N LEU A 177 -8.80 3.54 -18.55
CA LEU A 177 -9.36 4.88 -18.34
C LEU A 177 -8.62 5.98 -19.12
N GLU A 178 -7.30 5.88 -19.29
CA GLU A 178 -6.53 6.83 -20.10
C GLU A 178 -6.81 6.66 -21.59
N GLU A 179 -6.99 5.42 -22.06
CA GLU A 179 -7.44 5.14 -23.42
C GLU A 179 -8.83 5.73 -23.68
N GLN A 180 -9.75 5.60 -22.72
CA GLN A 180 -11.10 6.15 -22.84
C GLN A 180 -11.14 7.69 -22.74
N ALA A 181 -10.32 8.29 -21.87
CA ALA A 181 -10.17 9.75 -21.80
C ALA A 181 -9.50 10.34 -23.04
N SER A 182 -8.66 9.58 -23.75
CA SER A 182 -8.09 10.00 -25.03
C SER A 182 -9.13 10.01 -26.17
N LEU A 183 -10.23 9.28 -26.00
CA LEU A 183 -11.35 9.23 -26.94
C LEU A 183 -12.42 10.29 -26.65
N ASP A 184 -12.60 10.69 -25.38
CA ASP A 184 -13.51 11.76 -24.96
C ASP A 184 -12.80 13.12 -24.90
N GLN A 185 -12.67 13.80 -26.05
CA GLN A 185 -12.13 15.17 -26.14
C GLN A 185 -13.04 16.27 -25.52
N ASP A 186 -14.19 15.92 -24.97
CA ASP A 186 -15.18 16.84 -24.38
C ASP A 186 -15.24 16.79 -22.83
N GLY A 187 -14.13 16.47 -22.17
CA GLY A 187 -14.01 16.50 -20.70
C GLY A 187 -14.18 17.91 -20.09
N PRO A 188 -14.68 18.01 -18.84
CA PRO A 188 -15.10 19.29 -18.24
C PRO A 188 -13.93 20.28 -18.08
N ALA A 189 -14.25 21.55 -18.28
CA ALA A 189 -13.31 22.67 -18.37
C ALA A 189 -12.26 22.69 -17.25
N THR A 190 -10.98 22.59 -17.65
CA THR A 190 -9.83 22.91 -16.79
C THR A 190 -9.90 24.37 -16.31
N PRO A 191 -9.59 24.67 -15.04
CA PRO A 191 -9.62 26.03 -14.53
C PRO A 191 -8.64 26.92 -15.31
N THR A 192 -9.12 28.05 -15.82
CA THR A 192 -8.30 29.01 -16.59
C THR A 192 -7.58 30.02 -15.69
N THR A 193 -7.71 29.91 -14.37
CA THR A 193 -7.11 30.81 -13.38
C THR A 193 -6.17 30.05 -12.43
N PRO A 194 -4.90 30.46 -12.29
CA PRO A 194 -3.99 29.85 -11.30
C PRO A 194 -4.53 30.01 -9.88
N GLY A 195 -4.80 28.89 -9.19
CA GLY A 195 -5.27 28.85 -7.80
C GLY A 195 -6.74 28.49 -7.59
N GLU A 196 -7.54 28.35 -8.66
CA GLU A 196 -8.90 27.83 -8.57
C GLU A 196 -8.87 26.30 -8.58
N LEU A 197 -9.35 25.67 -7.49
CA LEU A 197 -9.57 24.23 -7.44
C LEU A 197 -10.58 23.84 -8.53
N SER A 198 -10.38 22.70 -9.18
CA SER A 198 -11.41 22.17 -10.09
C SER A 198 -12.70 21.89 -9.31
N ALA A 199 -13.83 21.82 -10.02
CA ALA A 199 -15.12 21.50 -9.37
C ALA A 199 -15.07 20.15 -8.63
N ASP A 200 -14.32 19.19 -9.17
CA ASP A 200 -14.11 17.87 -8.56
C ASP A 200 -13.24 17.95 -7.31
N ASP A 201 -12.15 18.73 -7.36
CA ASP A 201 -11.30 18.96 -6.19
C ASP A 201 -12.07 19.66 -5.08
N ALA A 202 -12.89 20.67 -5.41
CA ALA A 202 -13.73 21.35 -4.43
C ALA A 202 -14.76 20.39 -3.80
N ALA A 203 -15.38 19.52 -4.60
CA ALA A 203 -16.33 18.52 -4.12
C ALA A 203 -15.67 17.41 -3.27
N ALA A 204 -14.45 16.99 -3.64
CA ALA A 204 -13.66 16.05 -2.85
C ALA A 204 -13.26 16.65 -1.49
N LEU A 205 -12.86 17.92 -1.48
CA LEU A 205 -12.45 18.64 -0.27
C LEU A 205 -13.63 18.88 0.69
N SER A 206 -14.85 19.07 0.17
CA SER A 206 -16.06 19.27 0.98
C SER A 206 -16.79 17.98 1.32
N GLY A 207 -16.59 16.91 0.53
CA GLY A 207 -17.40 15.68 0.58
C GLY A 207 -18.79 15.84 -0.04
N GLU A 208 -19.09 16.98 -0.68
CA GLU A 208 -20.39 17.29 -1.28
C GLU A 208 -20.46 16.82 -2.74
N PHE A 209 -20.64 15.52 -2.92
CA PHE A 209 -20.96 14.90 -4.22
C PHE A 209 -22.05 13.84 -4.10
N GLU A 210 -22.74 13.51 -5.18
CA GLU A 210 -23.67 12.38 -5.22
C GLU A 210 -22.95 11.11 -5.65
N ALA A 211 -23.04 10.06 -4.83
CA ALA A 211 -22.54 8.73 -5.15
C ALA A 211 -23.67 7.89 -5.73
N THR A 212 -23.91 8.04 -7.03
CA THR A 212 -24.98 7.31 -7.73
C THR A 212 -24.38 6.32 -8.70
N LEU A 213 -24.82 5.06 -8.61
CA LEU A 213 -24.45 3.97 -9.52
C LEU A 213 -25.69 3.39 -10.19
N THR A 214 -25.59 3.09 -11.47
CA THR A 214 -26.64 2.51 -12.31
C THR A 214 -26.39 1.02 -12.56
N LYS A 215 -27.40 0.32 -13.10
CA LYS A 215 -27.27 -1.10 -13.49
C LYS A 215 -26.56 -1.28 -14.84
N GLU A 216 -26.38 -0.21 -15.60
CA GLU A 216 -25.81 -0.29 -16.95
C GLU A 216 -24.32 -0.56 -16.87
N ASN A 217 -23.56 0.33 -16.20
CA ASN A 217 -22.09 0.25 -16.07
C ASN A 217 -21.60 0.47 -14.62
N PRO A 218 -22.09 -0.33 -13.65
CA PRO A 218 -21.85 -0.08 -12.22
C PRO A 218 -20.37 -0.01 -11.82
N LEU A 219 -19.52 -0.87 -12.41
CA LEU A 219 -18.09 -0.90 -12.12
C LEU A 219 -17.37 0.36 -12.61
N GLU A 220 -17.66 0.80 -13.83
CA GLU A 220 -17.02 1.97 -14.44
C GLU A 220 -17.45 3.26 -13.73
N GLU A 221 -18.74 3.36 -13.37
CA GLU A 221 -19.26 4.48 -12.58
C GLU A 221 -18.64 4.52 -11.18
N TYR A 222 -18.49 3.37 -10.52
CA TYR A 222 -17.80 3.26 -9.22
C TYR A 222 -16.37 3.75 -9.31
N ARG A 223 -15.62 3.27 -10.31
CA ARG A 223 -14.23 3.69 -10.55
C ARG A 223 -14.13 5.19 -10.82
N THR A 224 -15.08 5.75 -11.57
CA THR A 224 -15.14 7.18 -11.86
C THR A 224 -15.36 7.99 -10.58
N LEU A 225 -16.27 7.56 -9.70
CA LEU A 225 -16.49 8.21 -8.41
C LEU A 225 -15.25 8.13 -7.51
N MET A 226 -14.62 6.96 -7.39
CA MET A 226 -13.40 6.80 -6.60
C MET A 226 -12.28 7.69 -7.11
N LYS A 227 -12.08 7.77 -8.43
CA LYS A 227 -11.07 8.63 -9.06
C LYS A 227 -11.31 10.12 -8.78
N ARG A 228 -12.57 10.58 -8.90
CA ARG A 228 -12.90 12.00 -8.79
C ARG A 228 -12.90 12.51 -7.35
N PHE A 229 -13.29 11.67 -6.38
CA PHE A 229 -13.61 12.15 -5.04
C PHE A 229 -12.84 11.48 -3.89
N VAL A 230 -12.07 10.41 -4.16
CA VAL A 230 -11.28 9.69 -3.15
C VAL A 230 -9.79 9.67 -3.50
N LEU A 231 -9.45 9.36 -4.74
CA LEU A 231 -8.07 9.29 -5.24
C LEU A 231 -7.59 10.65 -5.77
N THR A 232 -7.90 11.72 -5.05
CA THR A 232 -7.58 13.10 -5.46
C THR A 232 -6.15 13.48 -5.10
N LYS A 233 -5.56 14.41 -5.86
CA LYS A 233 -4.20 14.92 -5.60
C LYS A 233 -4.13 15.97 -4.48
N ILE A 234 -5.27 16.43 -3.98
CA ILE A 234 -5.35 17.45 -2.92
C ILE A 234 -5.33 16.81 -1.53
N ILE A 235 -4.84 17.57 -0.54
CA ILE A 235 -4.87 17.14 0.86
C ILE A 235 -6.29 17.33 1.40
N VAL A 236 -6.99 16.22 1.62
CA VAL A 236 -8.35 16.18 2.19
C VAL A 236 -8.26 15.76 3.66
N PRO A 237 -8.95 16.42 4.61
CA PRO A 237 -9.00 15.95 6.00
C PRO A 237 -9.53 14.52 6.10
N ASP A 238 -8.90 13.68 6.92
CA ASP A 238 -9.23 12.24 7.04
C ASP A 238 -10.72 11.97 7.28
N SER A 239 -11.38 12.78 8.11
CA SER A 239 -12.82 12.61 8.39
C SER A 239 -13.69 12.82 7.14
N VAL A 240 -13.28 13.75 6.27
CA VAL A 240 -13.97 14.01 4.99
C VAL A 240 -13.65 12.89 4.02
N HIS A 241 -12.38 12.49 3.91
CA HIS A 241 -11.96 11.39 3.06
C HIS A 241 -12.68 10.09 3.40
N GLN A 242 -12.71 9.72 4.69
CA GLN A 242 -13.40 8.53 5.17
C GLN A 242 -14.93 8.60 4.95
N ALA A 243 -15.54 9.77 5.10
CA ALA A 243 -16.96 9.97 4.79
C ALA A 243 -17.24 9.80 3.28
N SER A 244 -16.38 10.33 2.41
CA SER A 244 -16.45 10.17 0.96
C SER A 244 -16.33 8.71 0.54
N VAL A 245 -15.36 7.97 1.11
CA VAL A 245 -15.22 6.52 0.90
C VAL A 245 -16.49 5.79 1.33
N LYS A 246 -17.01 6.06 2.53
CA LYS A 246 -18.25 5.43 3.03
C LYS A 246 -19.45 5.70 2.14
N LYS A 247 -19.54 6.89 1.54
CA LYS A 247 -20.62 7.28 0.62
C LYS A 247 -20.60 6.43 -0.65
N ILE A 248 -19.42 6.26 -1.24
CA ILE A 248 -19.24 5.43 -2.45
C ILE A 248 -19.42 3.94 -2.11
N ALA A 249 -18.90 3.49 -0.98
CA ALA A 249 -19.10 2.12 -0.50
C ALA A 249 -20.59 1.78 -0.29
N ALA A 250 -21.37 2.70 0.27
CA ALA A 250 -22.82 2.51 0.42
C ALA A 250 -23.52 2.40 -0.94
N ALA A 251 -23.15 3.25 -1.91
CA ALA A 251 -23.68 3.19 -3.27
C ALA A 251 -23.37 1.86 -3.97
N ALA A 252 -22.12 1.37 -3.82
CA ALA A 252 -21.71 0.07 -4.36
C ALA A 252 -22.54 -1.09 -3.78
N ARG A 253 -22.72 -1.12 -2.45
CA ARG A 253 -23.54 -2.14 -1.78
C ARG A 253 -24.99 -2.10 -2.24
N GLU A 254 -25.58 -0.91 -2.37
CA GLU A 254 -26.96 -0.77 -2.83
C GLU A 254 -27.16 -1.27 -4.26
N ILE A 255 -26.26 -0.92 -5.19
CA ILE A 255 -26.43 -1.32 -6.60
C ILE A 255 -26.18 -2.82 -6.78
N ILE A 256 -25.24 -3.43 -6.04
CA ILE A 256 -25.05 -4.88 -6.00
C ILE A 256 -26.34 -5.55 -5.52
N TRP A 257 -26.96 -5.03 -4.46
CA TRP A 257 -28.23 -5.57 -3.95
C TRP A 257 -29.34 -5.49 -5.00
N LYS A 258 -29.47 -4.35 -5.69
CA LYS A 258 -30.48 -4.16 -6.75
C LYS A 258 -30.23 -5.05 -7.98
N LEU A 259 -28.98 -5.26 -8.37
CA LEU A 259 -28.62 -6.17 -9.46
C LEU A 259 -29.03 -7.61 -9.15
N LEU A 260 -28.86 -8.04 -7.90
CA LEU A 260 -29.12 -9.42 -7.50
C LEU A 260 -30.57 -9.69 -7.07
N PHE A 261 -31.30 -8.68 -6.56
CA PHE A 261 -32.54 -8.93 -5.81
C PHE A 261 -33.77 -8.09 -6.23
N ASP A 262 -33.67 -7.14 -7.17
CA ASP A 262 -34.88 -6.47 -7.71
C ASP A 262 -35.78 -7.41 -8.53
N GLY A 263 -35.30 -8.62 -8.82
CA GLY A 263 -36.01 -9.68 -9.52
C GLY A 263 -35.16 -10.94 -9.51
N THR A 264 -35.40 -11.84 -10.46
CA THR A 264 -34.46 -12.94 -10.73
C THR A 264 -33.32 -12.38 -11.57
N PRO A 265 -32.07 -12.34 -11.07
CA PRO A 265 -30.97 -11.69 -11.76
C PRO A 265 -30.58 -12.47 -13.00
N SER A 266 -30.34 -11.76 -14.10
CA SER A 266 -29.78 -12.37 -15.30
C SER A 266 -28.32 -12.78 -15.08
N ALA A 267 -27.77 -13.63 -15.97
CA ALA A 267 -26.34 -13.97 -15.92
C ALA A 267 -25.45 -12.72 -16.10
N GLU A 268 -25.91 -11.74 -16.88
CA GLU A 268 -25.22 -10.45 -17.04
C GLU A 268 -25.22 -9.66 -15.73
N ASP A 269 -26.37 -9.54 -15.06
CA ASP A 269 -26.46 -8.82 -13.78
C ASP A 269 -25.60 -9.48 -12.69
N GLN A 270 -25.57 -10.82 -12.66
CA GLN A 270 -24.68 -11.57 -11.77
C GLN A 270 -23.20 -11.30 -12.07
N ASN A 271 -22.81 -11.19 -13.34
CA ASN A 271 -21.43 -10.85 -13.69
C ASN A 271 -21.09 -9.42 -13.26
N LYS A 272 -21.96 -8.44 -13.56
CA LYS A 272 -21.77 -7.03 -13.15
C LYS A 272 -21.67 -6.88 -11.64
N ALA A 273 -22.53 -7.59 -10.89
CA ALA A 273 -22.51 -7.59 -9.43
C ALA A 273 -21.19 -8.16 -8.89
N ALA A 274 -20.70 -9.28 -9.46
CA ALA A 274 -19.44 -9.89 -9.05
C ALA A 274 -18.22 -9.00 -9.36
N GLU A 275 -18.19 -8.38 -10.54
CA GLU A 275 -17.14 -7.45 -10.96
C GLU A 275 -17.04 -6.24 -10.03
N LEU A 276 -18.17 -5.59 -9.72
CA LEU A 276 -18.20 -4.49 -8.76
C LEU A 276 -17.84 -4.95 -7.34
N LEU A 277 -18.35 -6.10 -6.90
CA LEU A 277 -18.07 -6.63 -5.56
C LEU A 277 -16.58 -6.93 -5.35
N GLN A 278 -15.90 -7.42 -6.38
CA GLN A 278 -14.46 -7.68 -6.33
C GLN A 278 -13.65 -6.39 -6.16
N GLU A 279 -13.94 -5.37 -6.97
CA GLU A 279 -13.24 -4.08 -6.87
C GLU A 279 -13.52 -3.40 -5.54
N TYR A 280 -14.79 -3.36 -5.13
CA TYR A 280 -15.20 -2.80 -3.85
C TYR A 280 -14.55 -3.51 -2.67
N LYS A 281 -14.41 -4.85 -2.72
CA LYS A 281 -13.68 -5.61 -1.70
C LYS A 281 -12.22 -5.15 -1.62
N GLY A 282 -11.53 -5.01 -2.76
CA GLY A 282 -10.14 -4.57 -2.82
C GLY A 282 -9.95 -3.20 -2.17
N ASP A 283 -10.81 -2.24 -2.51
CA ASP A 283 -10.79 -0.92 -1.87
C ASP A 283 -11.13 -0.98 -0.38
N ALA A 284 -12.11 -1.78 0.02
CA ALA A 284 -12.48 -1.94 1.42
C ALA A 284 -11.33 -2.55 2.26
N GLY A 285 -10.55 -3.47 1.68
CA GLY A 285 -9.35 -4.03 2.29
C GLY A 285 -8.29 -2.97 2.60
N PHE A 286 -8.29 -1.83 1.91
CA PHE A 286 -7.38 -0.72 2.16
C PHE A 286 -7.99 0.38 3.05
N TYR A 287 -9.25 0.76 2.82
CA TYR A 287 -9.88 1.89 3.54
C TYR A 287 -10.52 1.52 4.87
N GLY A 288 -10.52 0.24 5.25
CA GLY A 288 -11.13 -0.26 6.48
C GLY A 288 -12.24 -1.27 6.17
N PRO A 289 -11.96 -2.59 6.30
CA PRO A 289 -12.86 -3.64 5.83
C PRO A 289 -14.04 -3.93 6.76
N ASP A 290 -14.15 -3.33 7.95
CA ASP A 290 -15.18 -3.67 8.95
C ASP A 290 -16.63 -3.59 8.44
N ASP A 291 -16.95 -2.52 7.70
CA ASP A 291 -18.28 -2.33 7.11
C ASP A 291 -18.57 -3.41 6.05
N TYR A 292 -17.56 -3.77 5.26
CA TYR A 292 -17.65 -4.84 4.26
C TYR A 292 -17.83 -6.21 4.93
N ASN A 293 -16.98 -6.53 5.90
CA ASN A 293 -16.97 -7.80 6.62
C ASN A 293 -18.28 -8.04 7.35
N SER A 294 -18.96 -7.00 7.84
CA SER A 294 -20.29 -7.14 8.41
C SER A 294 -21.37 -7.34 7.35
N TRP A 295 -21.33 -6.56 6.26
CA TRP A 295 -22.36 -6.60 5.22
C TRP A 295 -22.31 -7.86 4.36
N ILE A 296 -21.13 -8.41 4.08
CA ILE A 296 -20.95 -9.53 3.16
C ILE A 296 -21.63 -10.81 3.65
N PHE A 297 -21.81 -10.98 4.97
CA PHE A 297 -22.61 -12.05 5.56
C PHE A 297 -24.10 -11.90 5.24
N ASN A 298 -24.63 -10.67 5.31
CA ASN A 298 -26.02 -10.40 4.94
C ASN A 298 -26.24 -10.67 3.46
N LEU A 299 -25.29 -10.28 2.59
CA LEU A 299 -25.35 -10.57 1.17
C LEU A 299 -25.37 -12.09 0.92
N ARG A 300 -24.46 -12.85 1.54
CA ARG A 300 -24.43 -14.32 1.45
C ARG A 300 -25.76 -14.93 1.86
N ASP A 301 -26.29 -14.54 3.02
CA ASP A 301 -27.49 -15.15 3.57
C ASP A 301 -28.71 -14.89 2.67
N GLU A 302 -28.80 -13.71 2.06
CA GLU A 302 -29.84 -13.40 1.07
C GLU A 302 -29.61 -14.16 -0.25
N VAL A 303 -28.38 -14.25 -0.75
CA VAL A 303 -28.00 -15.07 -1.94
C VAL A 303 -28.47 -16.52 -1.76
N LEU A 304 -28.22 -17.11 -0.59
CA LEU A 304 -28.63 -18.49 -0.28
C LEU A 304 -30.14 -18.61 -0.10
N THR A 305 -30.79 -17.63 0.54
CA THR A 305 -32.25 -17.59 0.72
C THR A 305 -32.98 -17.49 -0.62
N LYS A 306 -32.42 -16.77 -1.59
CA LYS A 306 -32.93 -16.63 -2.97
C LYS A 306 -32.49 -17.74 -3.91
N GLU A 307 -31.79 -18.75 -3.39
CA GLU A 307 -31.25 -19.88 -4.15
C GLU A 307 -30.40 -19.47 -5.36
N LEU A 308 -29.67 -18.35 -5.26
CA LEU A 308 -28.71 -17.89 -6.28
C LEU A 308 -27.39 -18.68 -6.18
N LEU A 309 -27.49 -20.01 -6.31
CA LEU A 309 -26.40 -20.94 -6.03
C LEU A 309 -25.23 -20.82 -7.02
N ASP A 310 -25.49 -20.40 -8.25
CA ASP A 310 -24.43 -20.17 -9.25
C ASP A 310 -23.63 -18.93 -8.87
N PHE A 311 -24.28 -17.85 -8.44
CA PHE A 311 -23.59 -16.68 -7.89
C PHE A 311 -22.76 -17.04 -6.64
N TRP A 312 -23.32 -17.83 -5.73
CA TRP A 312 -22.60 -18.28 -4.54
C TRP A 312 -21.33 -19.07 -4.90
N ARG A 313 -21.47 -20.13 -5.70
CA ARG A 313 -20.34 -21.02 -6.03
C ARG A 313 -19.32 -20.36 -6.94
N ASP A 314 -19.77 -19.78 -8.04
CA ASP A 314 -18.89 -19.37 -9.13
C ASP A 314 -18.35 -17.96 -8.96
N LYS A 315 -19.01 -17.13 -8.14
CA LYS A 315 -18.58 -15.76 -7.85
C LYS A 315 -18.08 -15.63 -6.42
N MET A 316 -18.95 -15.76 -5.42
CA MET A 316 -18.56 -15.47 -4.04
C MET A 316 -17.49 -16.42 -3.50
N VAL A 317 -17.66 -17.73 -3.67
CA VAL A 317 -16.70 -18.73 -3.21
C VAL A 317 -15.47 -18.76 -4.11
N LYS A 318 -15.65 -19.00 -5.40
CA LYS A 318 -14.53 -19.19 -6.34
C LYS A 318 -13.62 -17.97 -6.47
N MET A 319 -14.16 -16.75 -6.40
CA MET A 319 -13.38 -15.51 -6.50
C MET A 319 -13.02 -14.93 -5.14
N GLU A 320 -13.22 -15.68 -4.04
CA GLU A 320 -12.85 -15.27 -2.68
C GLU A 320 -13.50 -13.94 -2.23
N LEU A 321 -14.76 -13.69 -2.59
CA LEU A 321 -15.50 -12.46 -2.25
C LEU A 321 -16.20 -12.53 -0.87
N GLY A 322 -15.57 -13.24 0.07
CA GLY A 322 -15.97 -13.27 1.47
C GLY A 322 -15.26 -12.19 2.26
N PRO A 323 -15.21 -12.27 3.60
CA PRO A 323 -14.53 -11.28 4.43
C PRO A 323 -13.08 -11.03 3.98
N SER A 324 -12.64 -9.78 4.11
CA SER A 324 -11.22 -9.44 3.95
C SER A 324 -10.43 -9.99 5.13
N CYS A 325 -9.20 -10.44 4.87
CA CYS A 325 -8.30 -11.10 5.81
C CYS A 325 -6.84 -10.85 5.42
N ALA A 326 -5.90 -11.54 6.09
CA ALA A 326 -4.46 -11.38 5.84
C ALA A 326 -4.01 -11.75 4.41
N ARG A 327 -4.88 -12.39 3.62
CA ARG A 327 -4.59 -12.73 2.23
C ARG A 327 -4.74 -11.54 1.28
N ASP A 328 -5.55 -10.57 1.63
CA ASP A 328 -5.98 -9.48 0.74
C ASP A 328 -5.94 -8.08 1.37
N SER A 329 -5.63 -7.97 2.67
CA SER A 329 -5.50 -6.70 3.38
C SER A 329 -4.31 -6.71 4.34
N ASP A 330 -3.76 -5.51 4.57
CA ASP A 330 -2.73 -5.19 5.55
C ASP A 330 -3.28 -4.89 6.94
N TYR A 331 -4.61 -4.83 7.11
CA TYR A 331 -5.27 -4.77 8.43
C TYR A 331 -5.08 -6.04 9.26
N TYR A 332 -4.64 -7.13 8.62
CA TYR A 332 -4.55 -8.45 9.23
C TYR A 332 -3.19 -9.10 8.99
N ASP A 333 -2.79 -9.93 9.95
CA ASP A 333 -1.57 -10.71 9.92
C ASP A 333 -1.85 -12.23 10.02
N ASN A 334 -0.78 -13.01 10.17
CA ASN A 334 -0.86 -14.47 10.17
C ASN A 334 -1.46 -15.05 11.48
N GLU A 335 -1.59 -14.24 12.54
CA GLU A 335 -2.23 -14.65 13.79
C GLU A 335 -3.75 -14.48 13.74
N ASP A 336 -4.26 -13.67 12.80
CA ASP A 336 -5.69 -13.46 12.62
C ASP A 336 -6.40 -14.70 12.03
N PRO A 337 -7.58 -15.05 12.54
CA PRO A 337 -8.33 -16.21 12.05
C PRO A 337 -8.84 -15.97 10.62
N LEU A 338 -8.53 -16.91 9.71
CA LEU A 338 -9.06 -16.91 8.35
C LEU A 338 -10.56 -17.24 8.34
N PRO A 339 -11.35 -16.63 7.43
CA PRO A 339 -12.82 -16.69 7.47
C PRO A 339 -13.39 -17.98 6.82
N PHE A 340 -12.99 -19.16 7.29
CA PHE A 340 -13.44 -20.44 6.74
C PHE A 340 -14.96 -20.61 6.82
N GLU A 341 -15.54 -20.30 7.98
CA GLU A 341 -16.96 -20.52 8.28
C GLU A 341 -17.89 -19.70 7.39
N PHE A 342 -17.38 -18.62 6.78
CA PHE A 342 -18.14 -17.83 5.82
C PHE A 342 -18.54 -18.67 4.60
N TYR A 343 -17.61 -19.47 4.08
CA TYR A 343 -17.74 -20.23 2.84
C TYR A 343 -18.35 -21.63 3.02
N GLU A 344 -18.43 -22.14 4.25
CA GLU A 344 -18.97 -23.45 4.58
C GLU A 344 -20.52 -23.49 4.58
N LYS A 345 -21.10 -23.11 3.44
CA LYS A 345 -22.55 -23.09 3.17
C LYS A 345 -22.84 -23.72 1.82
N ALA A 346 -24.02 -24.35 1.70
CA ALA A 346 -24.47 -25.02 0.47
C ALA A 346 -23.47 -26.06 -0.10
N GLY A 347 -22.70 -26.72 0.78
CA GLY A 347 -21.71 -27.74 0.40
C GLY A 347 -20.38 -27.18 -0.13
N CYS A 348 -20.19 -25.87 -0.11
CA CYS A 348 -18.92 -25.23 -0.46
C CYS A 348 -17.92 -25.25 0.70
N LYS A 349 -16.67 -24.95 0.37
CA LYS A 349 -15.56 -24.68 1.29
C LYS A 349 -14.84 -23.41 0.85
N ALA A 350 -14.06 -22.83 1.74
CA ALA A 350 -13.18 -21.71 1.37
C ALA A 350 -12.24 -22.13 0.23
N PRO A 351 -11.92 -21.21 -0.71
CA PRO A 351 -11.02 -21.49 -1.83
C PRO A 351 -9.53 -21.50 -1.43
N PHE A 352 -9.24 -21.36 -0.13
CA PHE A 352 -7.89 -21.29 0.43
C PHE A 352 -7.74 -22.27 1.60
N GLU A 353 -6.50 -22.62 1.90
CA GLU A 353 -6.13 -23.51 3.00
C GLU A 353 -5.68 -22.70 4.22
N GLY A 354 -5.86 -23.27 5.42
CA GLY A 354 -5.34 -22.69 6.66
C GLY A 354 -3.86 -22.97 6.85
N PRO A 355 -3.22 -22.30 7.82
CA PRO A 355 -1.88 -22.71 8.24
C PRO A 355 -1.93 -24.19 8.61
N VAL A 356 -1.12 -24.99 7.92
CA VAL A 356 -0.98 -26.41 8.23
C VAL A 356 -0.31 -26.46 9.60
N ASN A 357 -1.06 -26.79 10.64
CA ASN A 357 -0.46 -27.17 11.90
C ASN A 357 0.24 -28.51 11.66
N ASP A 358 1.57 -28.48 11.49
CA ASP A 358 2.41 -29.67 11.57
C ASP A 358 2.36 -30.18 13.02
N ASP A 359 1.41 -31.07 13.30
CA ASP A 359 1.36 -31.90 14.50
C ASP A 359 2.29 -33.13 14.39
#